data_AF-A0A9D4QTT0-F1
#
_entry.id   AF-A0A9D4QTT0-F1
#
_cell.length_a   1.000
_cell.length_b   1.000
_cell.length_c   1.000
_cell.angle_alpha   90.00
_cell.angle_beta   90.00
_cell.angle_gamma   90.00
#
_symmetry.space_group_name_H-M   'P 1'
#
loop_
_entity.id
_entity.type
_entity.pdbx_description
1 polymer ?
#
loop_
_entity_poly.entity_id
_entity_poly.type
_entity_poly.pdbx_seq_one_letter_code
_entity_poly.pdbx_strand_id
1 'polypeptide(L)'
;MGPKRAKLEELSDSSDCSKSNSNEEVMEEDNRYFLKSIDDKLSLILTAINDLSAAIAKNNNTAIRKDDIVADIKSAVHEISQNIPKPEISVNHENNEENNNIFEREALKIKMEISNIWHNKMEIRKSTYWSMIKNKGHFEKYSKWLRSTPMVIPKHLQKKEIPNENIDQKSVRERAVLNDFNIQTELQSLRASSNCEKFKRIDEEIFKLIPSKCNGRTARTLVELWKTETQRNEEISHKRWGNNEKWLSKYEEEFIKEHENKNPFFKKQDFVNKNQPSSYADAVRKNTTNYQKI
;
A
#
# COMPACT_ATOMS: atom_id res chain seq x y z
N MET A 1 55.16 -48.93 52.21
CA MET A 1 54.09 -48.04 51.69
C MET A 1 52.86 -48.25 52.57
N GLY A 2 52.04 -47.28 52.94
CA GLY A 2 52.05 -45.82 52.80
C GLY A 2 50.74 -45.29 53.46
N PRO A 3 50.73 -44.31 54.40
CA PRO A 3 49.71 -44.35 55.47
C PRO A 3 48.88 -43.06 55.72
N LYS A 4 47.82 -43.20 56.55
CA LYS A 4 47.19 -42.23 57.50
C LYS A 4 45.73 -41.79 57.27
N ARG A 5 45.07 -41.60 58.43
CA ARG A 5 43.70 -41.20 58.76
C ARG A 5 43.32 -39.73 58.48
N ALA A 6 42.01 -39.50 58.22
CA ALA A 6 41.09 -38.45 58.74
C ALA A 6 39.64 -38.88 58.37
N LYS A 7 38.51 -38.70 59.08
CA LYS A 7 38.09 -38.15 60.41
C LYS A 7 37.80 -36.62 60.52
N LEU A 8 36.57 -36.32 60.98
CA LEU A 8 35.86 -35.01 61.07
C LEU A 8 35.34 -34.49 59.71
N GLU A 9 34.22 -33.76 59.64
CA GLU A 9 33.44 -33.07 60.71
C GLU A 9 31.91 -33.19 60.47
N GLU A 10 31.10 -32.95 61.51
CA GLU A 10 29.64 -32.76 61.41
C GLU A 10 29.33 -31.27 61.21
N LEU A 11 28.28 -30.91 60.47
CA LEU A 11 27.36 -29.80 60.82
C LEU A 11 26.13 -29.71 59.88
N SER A 12 25.24 -28.80 60.25
CA SER A 12 23.91 -28.45 59.69
C SER A 12 23.95 -27.97 58.21
N ASP A 13 22.86 -27.86 57.45
CA ASP A 13 21.55 -27.29 57.83
C ASP A 13 20.33 -27.81 57.05
N SER A 14 19.16 -27.63 57.66
CA SER A 14 17.84 -27.76 57.03
C SER A 14 17.40 -26.42 56.42
N SER A 15 16.93 -26.40 55.16
CA SER A 15 16.31 -25.20 54.59
C SER A 15 15.22 -25.49 53.54
N ASP A 16 14.00 -25.06 53.85
CA ASP A 16 12.94 -24.58 52.97
C ASP A 16 12.71 -25.24 51.58
N CYS A 17 12.11 -26.42 51.56
CA CYS A 17 11.47 -26.97 50.35
C CYS A 17 10.01 -26.46 50.18
N SER A 18 9.77 -25.17 50.43
CA SER A 18 8.40 -24.61 50.60
C SER A 18 8.13 -23.29 49.86
N LYS A 19 9.04 -22.82 48.99
CA LYS A 19 8.99 -21.48 48.36
C LYS A 19 8.73 -21.48 46.84
N SER A 20 8.45 -22.64 46.24
CA SER A 20 8.17 -22.76 44.79
C SER A 20 6.75 -22.38 44.41
N ASN A 21 5.74 -22.87 45.13
CA ASN A 21 4.33 -22.79 44.67
C ASN A 21 3.76 -21.36 44.68
N SER A 22 4.10 -20.55 45.69
CA SER A 22 3.44 -19.25 45.91
C SER A 22 3.63 -18.25 44.76
N ASN A 23 4.74 -18.33 44.04
CA ASN A 23 5.04 -17.38 42.96
C ASN A 23 4.37 -17.76 41.64
N GLU A 24 4.13 -19.05 41.41
CA GLU A 24 3.45 -19.55 40.22
C GLU A 24 1.93 -19.31 40.33
N GLU A 25 1.36 -19.52 41.51
CA GLU A 25 -0.05 -19.27 41.82
C GLU A 25 -0.43 -17.79 41.67
N VAL A 26 0.40 -16.86 42.16
CA VAL A 26 0.22 -15.40 41.99
C VAL A 26 0.35 -14.97 40.52
N MET A 27 1.34 -15.52 39.78
CA MET A 27 1.49 -15.21 38.35
C MET A 27 0.34 -15.76 37.49
N GLU A 28 -0.28 -16.87 37.87
CA GLU A 28 -1.51 -17.32 37.23
C GLU A 28 -2.71 -16.40 37.55
N GLU A 29 -2.86 -15.96 38.81
CA GLU A 29 -3.97 -15.10 39.19
C GLU A 29 -3.91 -13.72 38.51
N ASP A 30 -2.75 -13.07 38.47
CA ASP A 30 -2.55 -11.81 37.73
C ASP A 30 -2.88 -11.97 36.23
N ASN A 31 -2.48 -13.09 35.60
CA ASN A 31 -2.83 -13.37 34.21
C ASN A 31 -4.35 -13.57 34.02
N ARG A 32 -5.04 -14.23 34.96
CA ARG A 32 -6.51 -14.39 34.92
C ARG A 32 -7.20 -13.03 35.03
N TYR A 33 -6.76 -12.14 35.92
CA TYR A 33 -7.29 -10.78 36.02
C TYR A 33 -7.01 -9.94 34.77
N PHE A 34 -5.81 -10.03 34.19
CA PHE A 34 -5.47 -9.32 32.95
C PHE A 34 -6.31 -9.78 31.76
N LEU A 35 -6.45 -11.10 31.56
CA LEU A 35 -7.27 -11.67 30.48
C LEU A 35 -8.75 -11.33 30.65
N LYS A 36 -9.30 -11.40 31.87
CA LYS A 36 -10.67 -10.97 32.15
C LYS A 36 -10.87 -9.49 31.84
N SER A 37 -9.91 -8.64 32.21
CA SER A 37 -9.95 -7.21 31.90
C SER A 37 -9.84 -6.90 30.39
N ILE A 38 -9.35 -7.83 29.57
CA ILE A 38 -9.44 -7.72 28.10
C ILE A 38 -10.82 -8.15 27.62
N ASP A 39 -11.37 -9.25 28.13
CA ASP A 39 -12.66 -9.80 27.71
C ASP A 39 -13.85 -8.86 28.06
N ASP A 40 -13.81 -8.22 29.24
CA ASP A 40 -14.75 -7.17 29.64
C ASP A 40 -14.70 -5.97 28.66
N LYS A 41 -13.50 -5.57 28.21
CA LYS A 41 -13.31 -4.46 27.25
C LYS A 41 -13.76 -4.85 25.84
N LEU A 42 -13.51 -6.08 25.40
CA LEU A 42 -13.99 -6.61 24.12
C LEU A 42 -15.52 -6.69 24.10
N SER A 43 -16.13 -7.08 25.23
CA SER A 43 -17.60 -7.12 25.40
C SER A 43 -18.24 -5.72 25.31
N LEU A 44 -17.61 -4.71 25.91
CA LEU A 44 -18.01 -3.30 25.77
C LEU A 44 -17.91 -2.82 24.31
N ILE A 45 -16.82 -3.14 23.62
CA ILE A 45 -16.61 -2.78 22.20
C ILE A 45 -17.64 -3.48 21.30
N LEU A 46 -17.92 -4.77 21.52
CA LEU A 46 -18.94 -5.53 20.80
C LEU A 46 -20.34 -4.94 21.01
N THR A 47 -20.68 -4.54 22.23
CA THR A 47 -21.95 -3.87 22.53
C THR A 47 -22.08 -2.56 21.75
N ALA A 48 -21.07 -1.69 21.82
CA ALA A 48 -21.06 -0.43 21.08
C ALA A 48 -21.12 -0.61 19.54
N ILE A 49 -20.47 -1.65 19.00
CA ILE A 49 -20.56 -2.01 17.57
C ILE A 49 -21.97 -2.47 17.19
N ASN A 50 -22.65 -3.23 18.05
CA ASN A 50 -24.03 -3.66 17.83
C ASN A 50 -25.01 -2.47 17.90
N ASP A 51 -24.84 -1.56 18.86
CA ASP A 51 -25.66 -0.34 18.98
C ASP A 51 -25.46 0.60 17.79
N LEU A 52 -24.21 0.80 17.34
CA LEU A 52 -23.91 1.54 16.11
C LEU A 52 -24.53 0.86 14.87
N SER A 53 -24.48 -0.47 14.79
CA SER A 53 -25.08 -1.23 13.69
C SER A 53 -26.61 -1.09 13.68
N ALA A 54 -27.25 -1.11 14.85
CA ALA A 54 -28.69 -0.86 14.99
C ALA A 54 -29.06 0.59 14.63
N ALA A 55 -28.26 1.57 15.03
CA ALA A 55 -28.44 2.98 14.65
C ALA A 55 -28.29 3.20 13.14
N ILE A 56 -27.31 2.57 12.49
CA ILE A 56 -27.11 2.60 11.04
C ILE A 56 -28.30 1.93 10.32
N ALA A 57 -28.75 0.75 10.78
CA ALA A 57 -29.91 0.07 10.21
C ALA A 57 -31.19 0.92 10.30
N LYS A 58 -31.37 1.65 11.41
CA LYS A 58 -32.49 2.58 11.64
C LYS A 58 -32.42 3.84 10.76
N ASN A 59 -31.23 4.30 10.39
CA ASN A 59 -31.01 5.54 9.62
C ASN A 59 -31.10 5.39 8.08
N ASN A 60 -31.11 4.17 7.54
CA ASN A 60 -31.15 3.93 6.08
C ASN A 60 -32.42 4.44 5.36
N ASN A 61 -33.41 4.97 6.08
CA ASN A 61 -34.67 5.51 5.52
C ASN A 61 -34.76 7.05 5.50
N THR A 62 -33.74 7.80 5.96
CA THR A 62 -33.80 9.28 6.02
C THR A 62 -32.51 9.95 5.55
N ALA A 63 -32.61 10.83 4.56
CA ALA A 63 -31.47 11.53 3.96
C ALA A 63 -31.00 12.70 4.85
N ILE A 64 -30.01 12.44 5.71
CA ILE A 64 -29.33 13.43 6.56
C ILE A 64 -27.84 13.52 6.15
N ARG A 65 -27.20 14.67 6.38
CA ARG A 65 -25.82 14.90 5.94
C ARG A 65 -24.83 14.10 6.78
N LYS A 66 -23.77 13.63 6.11
CA LYS A 66 -22.72 12.80 6.73
C LYS A 66 -21.90 13.57 7.77
N ASP A 67 -21.83 14.89 7.64
CA ASP A 67 -21.00 15.76 8.46
C ASP A 67 -21.53 15.85 9.90
N ASP A 68 -22.85 15.84 10.08
CA ASP A 68 -23.53 15.85 11.39
C ASP A 68 -23.22 14.55 12.16
N ILE A 69 -23.36 13.40 11.48
CA ILE A 69 -23.01 12.07 12.03
C ILE A 69 -21.52 11.99 12.44
N VAL A 70 -20.63 12.65 11.69
CA VAL A 70 -19.19 12.72 12.02
C VAL A 70 -18.91 13.65 13.20
N ALA A 71 -19.77 14.63 13.48
CA ALA A 71 -19.69 15.46 14.70
C ALA A 71 -20.13 14.65 15.93
N ASP A 72 -21.29 13.98 15.87
CA ASP A 72 -21.83 13.18 16.98
C ASP A 72 -20.88 12.04 17.37
N ILE A 73 -20.32 11.32 16.39
CA ILE A 73 -19.32 10.26 16.63
C ILE A 73 -18.08 10.81 17.34
N LYS A 74 -17.60 12.01 16.97
CA LYS A 74 -16.46 12.65 17.66
C LYS A 74 -16.79 13.07 19.08
N SER A 75 -18.01 13.55 19.33
CA SER A 75 -18.46 13.91 20.67
C SER A 75 -18.55 12.69 21.59
N ALA A 76 -19.20 11.62 21.14
CA ALA A 76 -19.31 10.37 21.89
C ALA A 76 -17.95 9.74 22.20
N VAL A 77 -17.02 9.72 21.23
CA VAL A 77 -15.64 9.25 21.45
C VAL A 77 -14.89 10.13 22.44
N HIS A 78 -15.15 11.44 22.47
CA HIS A 78 -14.55 12.34 23.45
C HIS A 78 -15.10 12.11 24.86
N GLU A 79 -16.42 11.96 25.03
CA GLU A 79 -17.04 11.65 26.32
C GLU A 79 -16.59 10.28 26.86
N ILE A 80 -16.45 9.26 26.01
CA ILE A 80 -15.86 7.98 26.39
C ILE A 80 -14.41 8.17 26.85
N SER A 81 -13.61 8.99 26.15
CA SER A 81 -12.22 9.29 26.53
C SER A 81 -12.10 10.10 27.84
N GLN A 82 -13.13 10.82 28.26
CA GLN A 82 -13.16 11.60 29.50
C GLN A 82 -13.64 10.76 30.70
N ASN A 83 -14.52 9.78 30.48
CA ASN A 83 -15.15 8.98 31.54
C ASN A 83 -14.43 7.66 31.87
N ILE A 84 -13.30 7.34 31.23
CA ILE A 84 -12.44 6.22 31.64
C ILE A 84 -11.74 6.59 32.96
N PRO A 85 -11.97 5.85 34.07
CA PRO A 85 -11.18 6.04 35.28
C PRO A 85 -9.72 5.69 34.97
N LYS A 86 -8.79 6.60 35.27
CA LYS A 86 -7.36 6.24 35.24
C LYS A 86 -7.13 5.16 36.31
N PRO A 87 -6.56 4.00 35.94
CA PRO A 87 -6.26 2.98 36.94
C PRO A 87 -5.13 3.49 37.84
N GLU A 88 -5.38 3.58 39.15
CA GLU A 88 -4.33 3.78 40.16
C GLU A 88 -3.56 2.46 40.36
N ILE A 89 -2.81 2.08 39.32
CA ILE A 89 -1.89 0.93 39.34
C ILE A 89 -0.47 1.50 39.43
N SER A 90 0.13 1.36 40.61
CA SER A 90 1.50 1.78 40.92
C SER A 90 2.53 0.82 40.30
N VAL A 91 2.54 0.72 38.96
CA VAL A 91 3.45 -0.15 38.19
C VAL A 91 4.08 0.62 37.02
N ASN A 92 5.25 1.21 37.29
CA ASN A 92 6.36 1.37 36.34
C ASN A 92 6.04 1.78 34.88
N HIS A 93 5.20 2.80 34.68
CA HIS A 93 4.90 3.31 33.33
C HIS A 93 6.14 3.85 32.61
N GLU A 94 7.08 4.46 33.34
CA GLU A 94 8.34 5.02 32.81
C GLU A 94 9.19 3.96 32.10
N ASN A 95 9.32 2.76 32.69
CA ASN A 95 10.11 1.66 32.14
C ASN A 95 9.68 1.25 30.72
N ASN A 96 8.38 1.36 30.38
CA ASN A 96 7.92 0.98 29.04
C ASN A 96 8.23 2.06 27.99
N GLU A 97 8.13 3.34 28.35
CA GLU A 97 8.53 4.42 27.43
C GLU A 97 10.04 4.49 27.25
N GLU A 98 10.83 4.33 28.31
CA GLU A 98 12.30 4.26 28.20
C GLU A 98 12.76 3.09 27.34
N ASN A 99 12.21 1.88 27.54
CA ASN A 99 12.54 0.72 26.70
C ASN A 99 12.19 0.96 25.22
N ASN A 100 11.03 1.58 24.91
CA ASN A 100 10.70 1.96 23.54
C ASN A 100 11.74 2.94 22.96
N ASN A 101 12.10 3.97 23.73
CA ASN A 101 13.07 5.00 23.36
C ASN A 101 14.48 4.41 23.11
N ILE A 102 14.88 3.37 23.85
CA ILE A 102 16.14 2.63 23.64
C ILE A 102 16.14 1.92 22.27
N PHE A 103 15.09 1.15 21.94
CA PHE A 103 15.01 0.47 20.65
C PHE A 103 14.93 1.45 19.46
N GLU A 104 14.28 2.60 19.63
CA GLU A 104 14.24 3.66 18.62
C GLU A 104 15.62 4.32 18.41
N ARG A 105 16.35 4.63 19.49
CA ARG A 105 17.74 5.14 19.40
C ARG A 105 18.67 4.14 18.73
N GLU A 106 18.56 2.86 19.05
CA GLU A 106 19.36 1.81 18.41
C GLU A 106 19.00 1.66 16.92
N ALA A 107 17.71 1.67 16.58
CA ALA A 107 17.25 1.65 15.19
C ALA A 107 17.79 2.84 14.40
N LEU A 108 17.75 4.06 14.96
CA LEU A 108 18.32 5.25 14.34
C LEU A 108 19.85 5.17 14.20
N LYS A 109 20.57 4.62 15.18
CA LYS A 109 22.01 4.38 15.07
C LYS A 109 22.34 3.43 13.92
N ILE A 110 21.68 2.27 13.85
CA ILE A 110 21.89 1.29 12.77
C ILE A 110 21.49 1.88 11.40
N LYS A 111 20.44 2.70 11.35
CA LYS A 111 20.07 3.47 10.14
C LYS A 111 21.19 4.41 9.69
N MET A 112 21.90 5.07 10.61
CA MET A 112 23.08 5.88 10.28
C MET A 112 24.23 5.02 9.74
N GLU A 113 24.48 3.85 10.34
CA GLU A 113 25.49 2.89 9.86
C GLU A 113 25.21 2.36 8.44
N ILE A 114 23.94 2.17 8.07
CA ILE A 114 23.53 1.77 6.69
C ILE A 114 23.06 2.95 5.82
N SER A 115 23.27 4.20 6.24
CA SER A 115 22.66 5.40 5.65
C SER A 115 22.87 5.55 4.15
N ASN A 116 24.09 5.30 3.66
CA ASN A 116 24.41 5.34 2.23
C ASN A 116 23.61 4.31 1.41
N ILE A 117 23.36 3.12 1.96
CA ILE A 117 22.56 2.08 1.31
C ILE A 117 21.07 2.47 1.37
N TRP A 118 20.59 2.90 2.54
CA TRP A 118 19.22 3.35 2.76
C TRP A 118 18.83 4.47 1.79
N HIS A 119 19.64 5.53 1.71
CA HIS A 119 19.39 6.68 0.84
C HIS A 119 19.40 6.29 -0.64
N ASN A 120 20.43 5.55 -1.09
CA ASN A 120 20.54 5.09 -2.48
C ASN A 120 19.33 4.24 -2.90
N LYS A 121 18.97 3.23 -2.09
CA LYS A 121 17.78 2.39 -2.33
C LYS A 121 16.50 3.24 -2.32
N MET A 122 16.36 4.20 -1.41
CA MET A 122 15.20 5.09 -1.33
C MET A 122 15.06 5.98 -2.59
N GLU A 123 16.13 6.58 -3.11
CA GLU A 123 16.05 7.39 -4.34
C GLU A 123 15.73 6.54 -5.59
N ILE A 124 16.34 5.36 -5.74
CA ILE A 124 15.99 4.43 -6.82
C ILE A 124 14.51 4.01 -6.69
N ARG A 125 14.04 3.69 -5.47
CA ARG A 125 12.63 3.32 -5.22
C ARG A 125 11.68 4.45 -5.57
N LYS A 126 11.93 5.68 -5.11
CA LYS A 126 11.14 6.89 -5.44
C LYS A 126 10.97 7.06 -6.95
N SER A 127 12.09 7.04 -7.68
CA SER A 127 12.10 7.20 -9.15
C SER A 127 11.35 6.06 -9.87
N THR A 128 11.51 4.84 -9.37
CA THR A 128 10.86 3.63 -9.88
C THR A 128 9.34 3.65 -9.62
N TYR A 129 8.91 3.99 -8.41
CA TYR A 129 7.50 4.08 -8.04
C TYR A 129 6.78 5.19 -8.81
N TRP A 130 7.38 6.38 -8.88
CA TRP A 130 6.85 7.47 -9.73
C TRP A 130 6.71 7.02 -11.19
N SER A 131 7.70 6.28 -11.72
CA SER A 131 7.63 5.73 -13.07
C SER A 131 6.52 4.69 -13.23
N MET A 132 6.29 3.83 -12.23
CA MET A 132 5.17 2.88 -12.20
C MET A 132 3.81 3.59 -12.27
N ILE A 133 3.55 4.52 -11.35
CA ILE A 133 2.29 5.30 -11.30
C ILE A 133 2.06 6.07 -12.60
N LYS A 134 3.07 6.84 -13.05
CA LYS A 134 2.99 7.67 -14.25
C LYS A 134 2.70 6.84 -15.50
N ASN A 135 3.37 5.69 -15.66
CA ASN A 135 3.16 4.85 -16.82
C ASN A 135 1.81 4.12 -16.76
N LYS A 136 1.39 3.65 -15.57
CA LYS A 136 0.06 3.05 -15.36
C LYS A 136 -1.06 4.03 -15.71
N GLY A 137 -1.03 5.24 -15.16
CA GLY A 137 -2.05 6.26 -15.43
C GLY A 137 -2.06 6.75 -16.88
N HIS A 138 -0.90 6.81 -17.55
CA HIS A 138 -0.86 7.04 -19.00
C HIS A 138 -1.47 5.87 -19.79
N PHE A 139 -1.19 4.61 -19.42
CA PHE A 139 -1.82 3.44 -20.04
C PHE A 139 -3.35 3.48 -19.89
N GLU A 140 -3.86 3.78 -18.70
CA GLU A 140 -5.29 3.88 -18.42
C GLU A 140 -5.96 5.00 -19.24
N LYS A 141 -5.38 6.21 -19.24
CA LYS A 141 -5.89 7.36 -20.01
C LYS A 141 -5.83 7.13 -21.52
N TYR A 142 -4.71 6.61 -22.03
CA TYR A 142 -4.55 6.33 -23.47
C TYR A 142 -5.45 5.16 -23.92
N SER A 143 -5.64 4.14 -23.09
CA SER A 143 -6.60 3.06 -23.35
C SER A 143 -8.06 3.55 -23.32
N LYS A 144 -8.38 4.64 -22.61
CA LYS A 144 -9.68 5.31 -22.75
C LYS A 144 -9.76 6.03 -24.10
N TRP A 145 -8.75 6.83 -24.43
CA TRP A 145 -8.69 7.66 -25.63
C TRP A 145 -8.70 6.86 -26.95
N LEU A 146 -8.03 5.71 -27.02
CA LEU A 146 -8.10 4.76 -28.15
C LEU A 146 -9.51 4.21 -28.39
N ARG A 147 -10.39 4.27 -27.39
CA ARG A 147 -11.77 3.75 -27.42
C ARG A 147 -12.84 4.86 -27.35
N SER A 148 -12.46 6.13 -27.33
CA SER A 148 -13.40 7.25 -27.33
C SER A 148 -13.89 7.56 -28.76
N THR A 149 -15.04 8.24 -28.86
CA THR A 149 -15.55 8.75 -30.15
C THR A 149 -15.97 10.22 -29.94
N PRO A 150 -15.25 11.21 -30.51
CA PRO A 150 -14.03 11.10 -31.31
C PRO A 150 -12.85 10.42 -30.57
N MET A 151 -11.98 9.73 -31.30
CA MET A 151 -10.75 9.16 -30.73
C MET A 151 -9.76 10.29 -30.43
N VAL A 152 -9.27 10.36 -29.19
CA VAL A 152 -8.37 11.43 -28.73
C VAL A 152 -6.92 11.02 -28.98
N ILE A 153 -6.17 11.82 -29.75
CA ILE A 153 -4.78 11.50 -30.13
C ILE A 153 -3.82 12.41 -29.37
N PRO A 154 -2.87 11.88 -28.57
CA PRO A 154 -1.85 12.66 -27.87
C PRO A 154 -1.11 13.62 -28.81
N LYS A 155 -0.89 14.87 -28.37
CA LYS A 155 -0.32 15.96 -29.19
C LYS A 155 0.98 15.61 -29.92
N HIS A 156 1.84 14.76 -29.35
CA HIS A 156 3.11 14.35 -29.97
C HIS A 156 2.95 13.26 -31.04
N LEU A 157 1.78 12.63 -31.18
CA LEU A 157 1.44 11.68 -32.26
C LEU A 157 0.60 12.32 -33.38
N GLN A 158 0.09 13.54 -33.17
CA GLN A 158 -0.71 14.26 -34.16
C GLN A 158 0.14 14.67 -35.37
N LYS A 159 0.13 13.85 -36.43
CA LYS A 159 0.74 14.18 -37.72
C LYS A 159 -0.19 15.13 -38.48
N LYS A 160 0.29 16.34 -38.78
CA LYS A 160 -0.46 17.38 -39.53
C LYS A 160 -1.01 16.82 -40.84
N GLU A 161 -2.13 17.37 -41.30
CA GLU A 161 -2.62 17.11 -42.66
C GLU A 161 -1.65 17.70 -43.70
N ILE A 162 -1.52 17.02 -44.83
CA ILE A 162 -0.67 17.44 -45.95
C ILE A 162 -1.60 17.99 -47.05
N PRO A 163 -1.41 19.23 -47.53
CA PRO A 163 -2.22 19.78 -48.62
C PRO A 163 -2.12 18.93 -49.88
N ASN A 164 -3.26 18.66 -50.52
CA ASN A 164 -3.39 17.84 -51.74
C ASN A 164 -2.88 16.39 -51.61
N GLU A 165 -2.75 15.86 -50.39
CA GLU A 165 -2.49 14.44 -50.12
C GLU A 165 -3.60 13.56 -50.70
N ASN A 166 -3.23 12.47 -51.39
CA ASN A 166 -4.23 11.56 -51.94
C ASN A 166 -4.84 10.66 -50.86
N ILE A 167 -6.00 10.06 -51.15
CA ILE A 167 -6.80 9.33 -50.15
C ILE A 167 -6.03 8.12 -49.57
N ASP A 168 -5.23 7.45 -50.39
CA ASP A 168 -4.45 6.28 -49.97
C ASP A 168 -3.26 6.67 -49.09
N GLN A 169 -2.55 7.76 -49.44
CA GLN A 169 -1.50 8.36 -48.62
C GLN A 169 -2.04 8.79 -47.25
N LYS A 170 -3.19 9.49 -47.23
CA LYS A 170 -3.87 9.87 -45.99
C LYS A 170 -4.22 8.63 -45.16
N SER A 171 -4.80 7.59 -45.76
CA SER A 171 -5.12 6.33 -45.08
C SER A 171 -3.88 5.62 -44.50
N VAL A 172 -2.74 5.64 -45.21
CA VAL A 172 -1.47 5.10 -44.70
C VAL A 172 -0.96 5.94 -43.52
N ARG A 173 -1.02 7.28 -43.62
CA ARG A 173 -0.61 8.21 -42.55
C ARG A 173 -1.45 8.05 -41.28
N GLU A 174 -2.77 7.95 -41.41
CA GLU A 174 -3.71 7.73 -40.31
C GLU A 174 -3.50 6.37 -39.64
N ARG A 175 -3.37 5.28 -40.42
CA ARG A 175 -3.03 3.94 -39.89
C ARG A 175 -1.69 3.92 -39.17
N ALA A 176 -0.68 4.63 -39.66
CA ALA A 176 0.61 4.75 -38.98
C ALA A 176 0.46 5.46 -37.61
N VAL A 177 -0.29 6.56 -37.52
CA VAL A 177 -0.58 7.22 -36.22
C VAL A 177 -1.30 6.28 -35.25
N LEU A 178 -2.28 5.51 -35.72
CA LEU A 178 -2.99 4.54 -34.88
C LEU A 178 -2.05 3.43 -34.38
N ASN A 179 -1.18 2.93 -35.24
CA ASN A 179 -0.18 1.92 -34.87
C ASN A 179 0.81 2.46 -33.82
N ASP A 180 1.36 3.66 -34.06
CA ASP A 180 2.26 4.35 -33.11
C ASP A 180 1.59 4.54 -31.74
N PHE A 181 0.30 4.87 -31.72
CA PHE A 181 -0.47 5.10 -30.48
C PHE A 181 -0.78 3.80 -29.72
N ASN A 182 -1.11 2.72 -30.43
CA ASN A 182 -1.28 1.38 -29.83
C ASN A 182 0.04 0.89 -29.20
N ILE A 183 1.14 0.94 -29.96
CA ILE A 183 2.48 0.55 -29.48
C ILE A 183 2.89 1.39 -28.26
N GLN A 184 2.68 2.71 -28.29
CA GLN A 184 2.98 3.54 -27.13
C GLN A 184 2.15 3.13 -25.90
N THR A 185 0.86 2.82 -26.08
CA THR A 185 -0.04 2.44 -25.00
C THR A 185 0.36 1.11 -24.37
N GLU A 186 0.68 0.10 -25.18
CA GLU A 186 1.20 -1.19 -24.72
C GLU A 186 2.54 -1.02 -23.97
N LEU A 187 3.47 -0.23 -24.51
CA LEU A 187 4.74 0.09 -23.85
C LEU A 187 4.55 0.76 -22.49
N GLN A 188 3.51 1.58 -22.28
CA GLN A 188 3.21 2.14 -20.96
C GLN A 188 2.79 1.04 -19.96
N SER A 189 1.98 0.06 -20.40
CA SER A 189 1.58 -1.09 -19.57
C SER A 189 2.78 -1.94 -19.16
N LEU A 190 3.61 -2.36 -20.13
CA LEU A 190 4.82 -3.17 -19.87
C LEU A 190 5.80 -2.44 -18.95
N ARG A 191 5.98 -1.12 -19.13
CA ARG A 191 6.81 -0.28 -18.26
C ARG A 191 6.18 -0.03 -16.88
N ALA A 192 4.87 -0.12 -16.71
CA ALA A 192 4.24 -0.07 -15.40
C ALA A 192 4.53 -1.36 -14.61
N SER A 193 4.30 -2.53 -15.22
CA SER A 193 4.58 -3.84 -14.61
C SER A 193 6.05 -4.00 -14.23
N SER A 194 6.99 -3.73 -15.15
CA SER A 194 8.43 -3.85 -14.85
C SER A 194 8.90 -2.93 -13.72
N ASN A 195 8.33 -1.73 -13.59
CA ASN A 195 8.66 -0.84 -12.45
C ASN A 195 7.96 -1.27 -11.15
N CYS A 196 6.78 -1.91 -11.23
CA CYS A 196 6.10 -2.51 -10.08
C CYS A 196 6.96 -3.62 -9.43
N GLU A 197 7.53 -4.51 -10.25
CA GLU A 197 8.47 -5.54 -9.79
C GLU A 197 9.76 -4.95 -9.19
N LYS A 198 10.32 -3.91 -9.84
CA LYS A 198 11.57 -3.28 -9.39
C LYS A 198 11.44 -2.61 -8.02
N PHE A 199 10.37 -1.85 -7.74
CA PHE A 199 10.24 -1.20 -6.43
C PHE A 199 10.03 -2.23 -5.31
N LYS A 200 9.23 -3.29 -5.56
CA LYS A 200 9.05 -4.41 -4.63
C LYS A 200 10.37 -5.10 -4.31
N ARG A 201 11.21 -5.35 -5.33
CA ARG A 201 12.55 -5.95 -5.13
C ARG A 201 13.45 -5.07 -4.25
N ILE A 202 13.37 -3.74 -4.38
CA ILE A 202 14.12 -2.81 -3.52
C ILE A 202 13.62 -2.89 -2.07
N ASP A 203 12.30 -2.99 -1.85
CA ASP A 203 11.72 -3.20 -0.52
C ASP A 203 12.18 -4.55 0.07
N GLU A 204 12.15 -5.63 -0.70
CA GLU A 204 12.69 -6.94 -0.30
C GLU A 204 14.18 -6.91 0.03
N GLU A 205 15.00 -6.18 -0.73
CA GLU A 205 16.44 -6.04 -0.47
C GLU A 205 16.69 -5.34 0.87
N ILE A 206 15.89 -4.31 1.22
CA ILE A 206 15.96 -3.66 2.54
C ILE A 206 15.44 -4.59 3.66
N PHE A 207 14.35 -5.32 3.42
CA PHE A 207 13.82 -6.29 4.39
C PHE A 207 14.74 -7.52 4.60
N LYS A 208 15.68 -7.79 3.67
CA LYS A 208 16.78 -8.76 3.85
C LYS A 208 18.01 -8.13 4.52
N LEU A 209 18.29 -6.85 4.28
CA LEU A 209 19.41 -6.12 4.88
C LEU A 209 19.21 -5.87 6.39
N ILE A 210 18.01 -5.48 6.83
CA ILE A 210 17.73 -5.14 8.24
C ILE A 210 18.02 -6.33 9.19
N PRO A 211 17.54 -7.57 8.94
CA PRO A 211 17.90 -8.75 9.73
C PRO A 211 19.39 -9.11 9.78
N SER A 212 20.19 -8.63 8.81
CA SER A 212 21.66 -8.81 8.82
C SER A 212 22.39 -7.80 9.71
N LYS A 213 21.66 -6.87 10.34
CA LYS A 213 22.20 -5.79 11.18
C LYS A 213 21.62 -5.78 12.60
N CYS A 214 20.36 -6.14 12.76
CA CYS A 214 19.73 -6.32 14.07
C CYS A 214 18.58 -7.33 14.01
N ASN A 215 18.06 -7.69 15.18
CA ASN A 215 16.95 -8.64 15.33
C ASN A 215 15.86 -8.02 16.23
N GLY A 216 14.96 -8.86 16.77
CA GLY A 216 14.08 -8.49 17.86
C GLY A 216 13.12 -7.33 17.53
N ARG A 217 13.15 -6.28 18.37
CA ARG A 217 12.28 -5.11 18.25
C ARG A 217 12.89 -4.03 17.36
N THR A 218 14.19 -3.76 17.50
CA THR A 218 14.98 -2.82 16.68
C THR A 218 14.81 -3.06 15.18
N ALA A 219 14.79 -4.34 14.76
CA ALA A 219 14.54 -4.72 13.37
C ALA A 219 13.12 -4.36 12.87
N ARG A 220 12.09 -4.45 13.74
CA ARG A 220 10.71 -4.06 13.39
C ARG A 220 10.62 -2.55 13.23
N THR A 221 11.17 -1.79 14.18
CA THR A 221 11.23 -0.32 14.14
C THR A 221 11.92 0.19 12.87
N LEU A 222 13.01 -0.45 12.41
CA LEU A 222 13.63 -0.14 11.11
C LEU A 222 12.72 -0.44 9.91
N VAL A 223 12.00 -1.56 9.91
CA VAL A 223 11.05 -1.91 8.84
C VAL A 223 9.86 -0.94 8.81
N GLU A 224 9.36 -0.53 9.97
CA GLU A 224 8.29 0.46 10.13
C GLU A 224 8.73 1.86 9.69
N LEU A 225 9.97 2.26 10.00
CA LEU A 225 10.56 3.50 9.51
C LEU A 225 10.74 3.51 7.99
N TRP A 226 11.15 2.39 7.38
CA TRP A 226 11.20 2.25 5.91
C TRP A 226 9.79 2.37 5.30
N LYS A 227 8.79 1.67 5.85
CA LYS A 227 7.39 1.76 5.40
C LYS A 227 6.84 3.18 5.50
N THR A 228 7.11 3.88 6.60
CA THR A 228 6.66 5.26 6.83
C THR A 228 7.29 6.24 5.84
N GLU A 229 8.62 6.14 5.62
CA GLU A 229 9.30 6.98 4.62
C GLU A 229 8.84 6.68 3.20
N THR A 230 8.65 5.41 2.85
CA THR A 230 8.19 5.02 1.51
C THR A 230 6.76 5.50 1.26
N GLN A 231 5.81 5.24 2.16
CA GLN A 231 4.42 5.71 2.04
C GLN A 231 4.33 7.22 1.78
N ARG A 232 5.04 8.04 2.57
CA ARG A 232 5.07 9.50 2.38
C ARG A 232 5.58 9.93 0.99
N ASN A 233 6.50 9.15 0.40
CA ASN A 233 6.98 9.39 -0.97
C ASN A 233 6.00 8.87 -2.05
N GLU A 234 5.22 7.83 -1.75
CA GLU A 234 4.11 7.36 -2.60
C GLU A 234 2.99 8.41 -2.65
N GLU A 235 2.58 8.97 -1.52
CA GLU A 235 1.60 10.05 -1.41
C GLU A 235 2.00 11.28 -2.24
N ILE A 236 3.27 11.70 -2.18
CA ILE A 236 3.83 12.75 -3.05
C ILE A 236 3.73 12.37 -4.54
N SER A 237 3.98 11.10 -4.87
CA SER A 237 3.90 10.59 -6.25
C SER A 237 2.46 10.59 -6.77
N HIS A 238 1.48 10.19 -5.95
CA HIS A 238 0.05 10.26 -6.26
C HIS A 238 -0.44 11.70 -6.41
N LYS A 239 -0.04 12.61 -5.50
CA LYS A 239 -0.36 14.05 -5.61
C LYS A 239 0.23 14.67 -6.89
N ARG A 240 1.43 14.26 -7.29
CA ARG A 240 2.05 14.65 -8.57
C ARG A 240 1.29 14.08 -9.77
N TRP A 241 0.82 12.83 -9.69
CA TRP A 241 0.01 12.23 -10.75
C TRP A 241 -1.33 12.92 -10.92
N GLY A 242 -2.08 13.19 -9.84
CA GLY A 242 -3.38 13.86 -9.92
C GLY A 242 -3.34 15.25 -10.59
N ASN A 243 -2.20 15.95 -10.53
CA ASN A 243 -2.00 17.20 -11.28
C ASN A 243 -1.81 16.94 -12.80
N ASN A 244 -1.13 15.86 -13.19
CA ASN A 244 -1.00 15.43 -14.58
C ASN A 244 -2.35 14.93 -15.14
N GLU A 245 -3.11 14.17 -14.34
CA GLU A 245 -4.45 13.70 -14.70
C GLU A 245 -5.44 14.85 -14.95
N LYS A 246 -5.40 15.92 -14.14
CA LYS A 246 -6.15 17.15 -14.40
C LYS A 246 -5.77 17.79 -15.73
N TRP A 247 -4.47 17.88 -16.04
CA TRP A 247 -3.99 18.41 -17.32
C TRP A 247 -4.44 17.54 -18.51
N LEU A 248 -4.30 16.21 -18.40
CA LEU A 248 -4.76 15.26 -19.41
C LEU A 248 -6.29 15.31 -19.61
N SER A 249 -7.06 15.63 -18.57
CA SER A 249 -8.52 15.74 -18.69
C SER A 249 -8.96 17.06 -19.32
N LYS A 250 -8.32 18.18 -18.97
CA LYS A 250 -8.51 19.46 -19.68
C LYS A 250 -8.14 19.36 -21.16
N TYR A 251 -7.05 18.65 -21.48
CA TYR A 251 -6.65 18.36 -22.85
C TYR A 251 -7.67 17.48 -23.60
N GLU A 252 -8.25 16.47 -22.94
CA GLU A 252 -9.32 15.64 -23.51
C GLU A 252 -10.57 16.47 -23.83
N GLU A 253 -10.97 17.37 -22.93
CA GLU A 253 -12.09 18.30 -23.17
C GLU A 253 -11.81 19.29 -24.31
N GLU A 254 -10.61 19.86 -24.39
CA GLU A 254 -10.20 20.79 -25.45
C GLU A 254 -10.18 20.10 -26.81
N PHE A 255 -9.56 18.91 -26.91
CA PHE A 255 -9.53 18.12 -28.13
C PHE A 255 -10.94 17.72 -28.60
N ILE A 256 -11.82 17.31 -27.68
CA ILE A 256 -13.20 16.95 -28.03
C ILE A 256 -13.95 18.17 -28.59
N LYS A 257 -13.82 19.35 -27.98
CA LYS A 257 -14.45 20.59 -28.47
C LYS A 257 -13.92 21.03 -29.84
N GLU A 258 -12.60 20.92 -30.07
CA GLU A 258 -11.98 21.28 -31.36
C GLU A 258 -12.38 20.32 -32.49
N HIS A 259 -12.63 19.04 -32.18
CA HIS A 259 -12.88 17.99 -33.17
C HIS A 259 -14.29 17.37 -33.14
N GLU A 260 -15.23 18.00 -32.44
CA GLU A 260 -16.61 17.50 -32.23
C GLU A 260 -17.34 17.23 -33.56
N ASN A 261 -17.18 18.15 -34.52
CA ASN A 261 -17.82 18.09 -35.85
C ASN A 261 -16.93 17.47 -36.94
N LYS A 262 -15.61 17.42 -36.72
CA LYS A 262 -14.62 16.76 -37.59
C LYS A 262 -13.43 16.29 -36.74
N ASN A 263 -13.29 14.97 -36.56
CA ASN A 263 -12.00 14.39 -36.24
C ASN A 263 -11.21 14.26 -37.56
N PRO A 264 -10.09 14.98 -37.75
CA PRO A 264 -9.36 14.98 -39.02
C PRO A 264 -8.49 13.72 -39.21
N PHE A 265 -8.38 12.88 -38.18
CA PHE A 265 -7.45 11.74 -38.11
C PHE A 265 -8.13 10.36 -38.25
N PHE A 266 -9.42 10.23 -37.89
CA PHE A 266 -10.19 8.97 -37.99
C PHE A 266 -11.67 9.23 -38.29
N LYS A 267 -12.27 8.42 -39.15
CA LYS A 267 -13.69 8.47 -39.53
C LYS A 267 -14.53 7.53 -38.65
N LYS A 268 -15.83 7.81 -38.53
CA LYS A 268 -16.78 6.95 -37.77
C LYS A 268 -16.88 5.49 -38.27
N GLN A 269 -16.33 5.17 -39.44
CA GLN A 269 -16.28 3.80 -39.98
C GLN A 269 -15.09 2.98 -39.48
N ASP A 270 -13.98 3.61 -39.08
CA ASP A 270 -12.77 2.90 -38.62
C ASP A 270 -12.99 2.15 -37.28
N PHE A 271 -14.05 2.52 -36.55
CA PHE A 271 -14.51 1.88 -35.32
C PHE A 271 -15.19 0.52 -35.57
N VAL A 272 -15.49 0.14 -36.82
CA VAL A 272 -16.17 -1.11 -37.17
C VAL A 272 -15.18 -2.26 -37.35
N ASN A 273 -14.40 -2.56 -36.30
CA ASN A 273 -13.56 -3.75 -36.25
C ASN A 273 -13.68 -4.47 -34.90
N LYS A 274 -14.92 -4.92 -34.60
CA LYS A 274 -15.35 -5.57 -33.34
C LYS A 274 -14.70 -6.95 -33.06
N ASN A 275 -13.60 -7.30 -33.72
CA ASN A 275 -12.96 -8.61 -33.66
C ASN A 275 -11.72 -8.68 -32.74
N GLN A 276 -11.27 -7.56 -32.16
CA GLN A 276 -10.32 -7.60 -31.05
C GLN A 276 -10.96 -8.30 -29.83
N PRO A 277 -10.26 -9.27 -29.19
CA PRO A 277 -10.74 -9.90 -27.97
C PRO A 277 -10.84 -8.88 -26.83
N SER A 278 -11.96 -8.84 -26.12
CA SER A 278 -12.21 -7.90 -25.02
C SER A 278 -11.39 -8.18 -23.75
N SER A 279 -10.75 -9.34 -23.67
CA SER A 279 -9.89 -9.75 -22.55
C SER A 279 -8.68 -10.54 -23.05
N TYR A 280 -7.58 -10.47 -22.29
CA TYR A 280 -6.41 -11.33 -22.44
C TYR A 280 -6.79 -12.83 -22.41
N ALA A 281 -7.80 -13.19 -21.62
CA ALA A 281 -8.31 -14.56 -21.55
C ALA A 281 -8.89 -15.07 -22.89
N ASP A 282 -9.51 -14.19 -23.68
CA ASP A 282 -10.11 -14.55 -24.98
C ASP A 282 -9.04 -14.68 -26.08
N ALA A 283 -7.95 -13.92 -25.98
CA ALA A 283 -6.79 -14.04 -26.86
C ALA A 283 -6.08 -15.40 -26.66
N VAL A 284 -5.86 -15.81 -25.40
CA VAL A 284 -5.27 -17.11 -25.08
C VAL A 284 -6.17 -18.25 -25.57
N ARG A 285 -7.49 -18.18 -25.33
CA ARG A 285 -8.46 -19.20 -25.80
C ARG A 285 -8.47 -19.40 -27.30
N LYS A 286 -8.42 -18.32 -28.10
CA LYS A 286 -8.37 -18.44 -29.57
C LYS A 286 -7.12 -19.14 -30.08
N ASN A 287 -5.98 -18.98 -29.38
CA ASN A 287 -4.74 -19.64 -29.77
C ASN A 287 -4.71 -21.13 -29.40
N THR A 288 -5.32 -21.57 -28.29
CA THR A 288 -5.39 -23.00 -27.95
C THR A 288 -6.21 -23.82 -28.94
N THR A 289 -7.33 -23.31 -29.45
CA THR A 289 -8.21 -24.06 -30.37
C THR A 289 -7.52 -24.46 -31.68
N ASN A 290 -6.54 -23.68 -32.15
CA ASN A 290 -5.81 -23.97 -33.39
C ASN A 290 -4.78 -25.10 -33.25
N TYR A 291 -4.35 -25.44 -32.02
CA TYR A 291 -3.42 -26.56 -31.76
C TYR A 291 -4.14 -27.89 -31.48
N GLN A 292 -5.46 -27.96 -31.65
CA GLN A 292 -6.27 -29.19 -31.52
C GLN A 292 -6.93 -29.62 -32.84
N LYS A 293 -6.35 -29.19 -33.98
CA LYS A 293 -6.80 -29.54 -35.35
C LYS A 293 -5.64 -29.94 -36.28
N ILE A 294 -4.59 -30.51 -35.70
CA ILE A 294 -3.49 -31.22 -36.37
C ILE A 294 -3.32 -32.55 -35.64
#